data_AF-A0A0F4GU23-F1
#
_entry.id   AF-A0A0F4GU23-F1
#
_cell.length_a   1.000
_cell.length_b   1.000
_cell.length_c   1.000
_cell.angle_alpha   90.00
_cell.angle_beta   90.00
_cell.angle_gamma   90.00
#
_symmetry.space_group_name_H-M   'P 1'
#
loop_
_entity.id
_entity.type
_entity.pdbx_description
1 polymer ?
#
loop_
_entity_poly.entity_id
_entity_poly.type
_entity_poly.pdbx_seq_one_letter_code
_entity_poly.pdbx_strand_id
1 'polypeptide(L)'
;MTRALKDPAFELRIQRWHAEHENLKRELYVLISPYASGFQQPPFTAGELIIIAMVLGDHRPRNQGDLLSWLMNTFRFFSNQLVTKWADDYLSDRRLCYAFHEINDPVPGFAKAFLKYDLPIKLVSSNLRTQRDTYAADPRACRTYLRRLLEAPRHKTFRFLDLSSELRNIVYEMAFSYPKSGIRIIANSRNKITSLQTQHREGISSGGSVMNWESNRGGPITLPAMSRILSLLSVNRQINAEATPIFYNINTFLFPNPRLVLALSNRMAPNRFSNITRLALDINAKTDFKSWIPFTRLLAEHKPFNFLGITTDDKSWLKLRPAERAELGRKTPFKEIKQVPGFFHLAVALSMAKTFELSGLCDGVKEYVAAEVLRIKARPEIIGKHDNAVKRIAGRKEKKEVKDTAEGKVARIKVEEVD
;
A
#
# COMPACT_ATOMS: atom_id res chain seq x y z
N MET A 1 12.63 33.33 -0.05
CA MET A 1 12.41 33.06 1.39
C MET A 1 12.21 34.31 2.25
N THR A 2 12.76 35.47 1.89
CA THR A 2 12.70 36.71 2.71
C THR A 2 11.33 37.39 2.83
N ARG A 3 10.36 37.10 1.95
CA ARG A 3 8.98 37.64 2.07
C ARG A 3 8.08 36.86 3.03
N ALA A 4 8.23 35.54 3.13
CA ALA A 4 7.42 34.70 4.03
C ALA A 4 7.74 34.94 5.51
N LEU A 5 8.95 35.41 5.81
CA LEU A 5 9.41 35.74 7.15
C LEU A 5 8.86 37.08 7.69
N LYS A 6 8.17 37.88 6.87
CA LYS A 6 7.60 39.17 7.30
C LYS A 6 6.08 39.13 7.53
N ASP A 7 5.45 37.97 7.41
CA ASP A 7 4.02 37.81 7.69
C ASP A 7 3.81 37.68 9.22
N PRO A 8 3.13 38.63 9.89
CA PRO A 8 2.85 38.54 11.33
C PRO A 8 2.09 37.26 11.71
N ALA A 9 1.25 36.75 10.81
CA ALA A 9 0.53 35.50 11.04
C ALA A 9 1.46 34.27 11.01
N PHE A 10 2.61 34.36 10.34
CA PHE A 10 3.64 33.32 10.38
C PHE A 10 4.40 33.34 11.70
N GLU A 11 4.81 34.52 12.18
CA GLU A 11 5.48 34.67 13.48
C GLU A 11 4.59 34.18 14.64
N LEU A 12 3.31 34.56 14.66
CA LEU A 12 2.36 34.11 15.67
C LEU A 12 2.19 32.58 15.66
N ARG A 13 2.19 31.96 14.47
CA ARG A 13 2.13 30.49 14.33
C ARG A 13 3.37 29.82 14.90
N ILE A 14 4.56 30.38 14.64
CA ILE A 14 5.83 29.88 15.19
C ILE A 14 5.84 30.00 16.71
N GLN A 15 5.47 31.16 17.26
CA GLN A 15 5.43 31.38 18.71
C GLN A 15 4.48 30.39 19.40
N ARG A 16 3.27 30.22 18.87
CA ARG A 16 2.30 29.25 19.38
C ARG A 16 2.83 27.82 19.32
N TRP A 17 3.50 27.47 18.22
CA TRP A 17 4.11 26.16 18.05
C TRP A 17 5.21 25.89 19.08
N HIS A 18 6.09 26.86 19.34
CA HIS A 18 7.11 26.75 20.38
C HIS A 18 6.50 26.62 21.78
N ALA A 19 5.49 27.43 22.10
CA ALA A 19 4.81 27.36 23.39
C ALA A 19 4.15 25.97 23.63
N GLU A 20 3.47 25.44 22.62
CA GLU A 20 2.85 24.11 22.67
C GLU A 20 3.91 23.00 22.86
N HIS A 21 5.06 23.15 22.21
CA HIS A 21 6.15 22.20 22.36
C HIS A 21 6.80 22.23 23.75
N GLU A 22 7.13 23.41 24.27
CA GLU A 22 7.74 23.52 25.59
C GLU A 22 6.79 23.03 26.69
N ASN A 23 5.47 23.21 26.50
CA ASN A 23 4.50 22.59 27.38
C ASN A 23 4.55 21.06 27.33
N LEU A 24 4.56 20.48 26.12
CA LEU A 24 4.66 19.04 25.93
C LEU A 24 5.96 18.47 26.52
N LYS A 25 7.10 19.15 26.34
CA LYS A 25 8.39 18.76 26.93
C LYS A 25 8.30 18.63 28.45
N ARG A 26 7.75 19.64 29.13
CA ARG A 26 7.61 19.63 30.60
C ARG A 26 6.78 18.44 31.09
N GLU A 27 5.65 18.18 30.44
CA GLU A 27 4.82 17.00 30.76
C GLU A 27 5.59 15.68 30.55
N LEU A 28 6.33 15.57 29.43
CA LEU A 28 7.10 14.36 29.12
C LEU A 28 8.27 14.15 30.08
N TYR A 29 8.96 15.20 30.51
CA TYR A 29 10.01 15.09 31.53
C TYR A 29 9.47 14.50 32.83
N VAL A 30 8.33 14.99 33.31
CA VAL A 30 7.67 14.44 34.50
C VAL A 30 7.31 12.97 34.28
N LEU A 31 6.77 12.63 33.11
CA LEU A 31 6.36 11.27 32.75
C LEU A 31 7.54 10.28 32.74
N ILE A 32 8.70 10.67 32.22
CA ILE A 32 9.85 9.76 32.07
C ILE A 32 10.79 9.75 33.29
N SER A 33 10.72 10.75 34.17
CA SER A 33 11.63 10.91 35.31
C SER A 33 11.78 9.64 36.17
N PRO A 34 10.73 8.87 36.48
CA PRO A 34 10.87 7.65 37.30
C PRO A 34 11.71 6.54 36.63
N TYR A 35 11.79 6.55 35.30
CA TYR A 35 12.44 5.51 34.51
C TYR A 35 13.83 5.89 34.00
N ALA A 36 14.19 7.18 34.05
CA ALA A 36 15.44 7.67 33.47
C ALA A 36 16.68 7.12 34.21
N SER A 37 16.66 7.16 35.54
CA SER A 37 17.74 6.67 36.40
C SER A 37 17.57 5.21 36.84
N GLY A 38 16.40 4.62 36.63
CA GLY A 38 16.06 3.27 37.06
C GLY A 38 16.53 2.17 36.10
N PHE A 39 16.68 0.96 36.64
CA PHE A 39 16.86 -0.27 35.86
C PHE A 39 15.53 -0.95 35.53
N GLN A 40 14.40 -0.30 35.81
CA GLN A 40 13.08 -0.81 35.46
C GLN A 40 12.78 -0.53 33.98
N GLN A 41 12.12 -1.48 33.33
CA GLN A 41 11.67 -1.29 31.96
C GLN A 41 10.63 -0.16 31.88
N PRO A 42 10.84 0.87 31.05
CA PRO A 42 9.82 1.90 30.86
C PRO A 42 8.56 1.28 30.22
N PRO A 43 7.33 1.63 30.68
CA PRO A 43 6.06 1.08 30.18
C PRO A 43 5.61 1.73 28.85
N PHE A 44 6.58 2.06 28.00
CA PHE A 44 6.37 2.74 26.73
C PHE A 44 6.66 1.79 25.57
N THR A 45 5.83 1.85 24.54
CA THR A 45 6.11 1.17 23.29
C THR A 45 7.26 1.85 22.56
N ALA A 46 7.93 1.13 21.66
CA ALA A 46 9.02 1.70 20.86
C ALA A 46 8.62 2.95 20.06
N GLY A 47 7.37 3.01 19.56
CA GLY A 47 6.86 4.20 18.86
C GLY A 47 6.74 5.41 19.78
N GLU A 48 6.30 5.21 21.02
CA GLU A 48 6.20 6.30 22.00
C GLU A 48 7.57 6.77 22.45
N LEU A 49 8.52 5.85 22.66
CA LEU A 49 9.91 6.17 22.95
C LEU A 49 10.54 7.04 21.84
N ILE A 50 10.29 6.70 20.57
CA ILE A 50 10.74 7.52 19.43
C ILE A 50 10.15 8.93 19.51
N ILE A 51 8.84 9.07 19.73
CA ILE A 51 8.19 10.39 19.80
C ILE A 51 8.69 11.20 21.00
N ILE A 52 8.85 10.57 22.17
CA ILE A 52 9.41 11.20 23.36
C ILE A 52 10.82 11.73 23.07
N ALA A 53 11.69 10.89 22.48
CA ALA A 53 13.05 11.27 22.11
C ALA A 53 13.09 12.45 21.13
N MET A 54 12.15 12.48 20.16
CA MET A 54 12.07 13.57 19.19
C MET A 54 11.61 14.89 19.82
N VAL A 55 10.61 14.86 20.71
CA VAL A 55 10.10 16.06 21.39
C VAL A 55 11.14 16.61 22.37
N LEU A 56 11.78 15.75 23.17
CA LEU A 56 12.80 16.17 24.12
C LEU A 56 14.13 16.55 23.43
N GLY A 57 14.28 16.25 22.14
CA GLY A 57 15.51 16.44 21.37
C GLY A 57 15.74 17.80 20.72
N ASP A 58 15.08 18.87 21.20
CA ASP A 58 15.21 20.26 20.73
C ASP A 58 14.91 20.48 19.23
N HIS A 59 13.90 19.77 18.69
CA HIS A 59 13.36 19.95 17.34
C HIS A 59 14.30 19.71 16.15
N ARG A 60 15.56 19.37 16.39
CA ARG A 60 16.48 19.06 15.30
C ARG A 60 16.02 17.77 14.62
N PRO A 61 15.96 17.73 13.28
CA PRO A 61 15.76 16.48 12.58
C PRO A 61 16.83 15.47 13.02
N ARG A 62 16.41 14.28 13.42
CA ARG A 62 17.30 13.24 13.94
C ARG A 62 17.21 11.98 13.09
N ASN A 63 18.35 11.31 12.92
CA ASN A 63 18.35 9.99 12.31
C ASN A 63 18.04 8.90 13.36
N GLN A 64 17.80 7.67 12.91
CA GLN A 64 17.46 6.56 13.82
C GLN A 64 18.57 6.28 14.84
N GLY A 65 19.83 6.40 14.45
CA GLY A 65 20.99 6.22 15.34
C GLY A 65 21.05 7.28 16.44
N ASP A 66 20.79 8.55 16.12
CA ASP A 66 20.76 9.63 17.11
C ASP A 66 19.63 9.41 18.13
N LEU A 67 18.47 8.95 17.66
CA LEU A 67 17.32 8.65 18.52
C LEU A 67 17.60 7.45 19.41
N LEU A 68 18.23 6.41 18.87
CA LEU A 68 18.60 5.24 19.66
C LEU A 68 19.65 5.58 20.71
N SER A 69 20.68 6.36 20.33
CA SER A 69 21.68 6.85 21.27
C SER A 69 21.05 7.68 22.39
N TRP A 70 20.11 8.57 22.06
CA TRP A 70 19.37 9.33 23.06
C TRP A 70 18.60 8.42 24.01
N LEU A 71 17.93 7.37 23.51
CA LEU A 71 17.20 6.42 24.35
C LEU A 71 18.10 5.66 25.31
N MET A 72 19.26 5.19 24.84
CA MET A 72 20.24 4.48 25.68
C MET A 72 20.84 5.39 26.75
N ASN A 73 21.09 6.66 26.42
CA ASN A 73 21.60 7.64 27.38
C ASN A 73 20.55 8.11 28.38
N THR A 74 19.27 8.04 28.02
CA THR A 74 18.16 8.51 28.86
C THR A 74 17.60 7.40 29.77
N PHE A 75 17.51 6.17 29.28
CA PHE A 75 16.92 5.04 30.01
C PHE A 75 17.98 3.96 30.28
N ARG A 76 18.50 3.92 31.51
CA ARG A 76 19.55 2.97 31.92
C ARG A 76 19.20 1.50 31.69
N PHE A 77 17.91 1.16 31.72
CA PHE A 77 17.43 -0.17 31.40
C PHE A 77 17.94 -0.66 30.03
N PHE A 78 17.81 0.14 28.96
CA PHE A 78 18.20 -0.28 27.61
C PHE A 78 19.72 -0.34 27.45
N SER A 79 20.46 0.60 28.04
CA SER A 79 21.93 0.54 28.04
C SER A 79 22.44 -0.69 28.79
N ASN A 80 21.81 -1.04 29.92
CA ASN A 80 22.19 -2.23 30.67
C ASN A 80 21.89 -3.51 29.89
N GLN A 81 20.72 -3.63 29.26
CA GLN A 81 20.41 -4.77 28.39
C GLN A 81 21.43 -4.95 27.27
N LEU A 82 21.85 -3.85 26.65
CA LEU A 82 22.88 -3.87 25.62
C LEU A 82 24.22 -4.37 26.16
N VAL A 83 24.68 -3.84 27.31
CA VAL A 83 25.95 -4.23 27.93
C VAL A 83 25.93 -5.68 28.38
N THR A 84 24.85 -6.12 29.05
CA THR A 84 24.71 -7.52 29.48
C THR A 84 24.74 -8.47 28.30
N LYS A 85 23.95 -8.19 27.24
CA LYS A 85 23.93 -9.01 26.04
C LYS A 85 25.29 -9.06 25.35
N TRP A 86 25.96 -7.92 25.24
CA TRP A 86 27.30 -7.85 24.68
C TRP A 86 28.32 -8.65 25.50
N ALA A 87 28.26 -8.57 26.83
CA ALA A 87 29.12 -9.35 27.72
C ALA A 87 28.84 -10.86 27.61
N ASP A 88 27.57 -11.26 27.54
CA ASP A 88 27.15 -12.65 27.36
C ASP A 88 27.66 -13.21 26.02
N ASP A 89 27.50 -12.45 24.92
CA ASP A 89 27.99 -12.82 23.58
C ASP A 89 29.53 -12.93 23.57
N TYR A 90 30.23 -11.99 24.21
CA TYR A 90 31.70 -11.97 24.28
C TYR A 90 32.27 -13.11 25.13
N LEU A 91 31.62 -13.45 26.24
CA LEU A 91 32.06 -14.52 27.13
C LEU A 91 31.69 -15.92 26.62
N SER A 92 30.57 -16.04 25.91
CA SER A 92 30.05 -17.33 25.43
C SER A 92 30.74 -17.83 24.16
N ASP A 93 31.33 -16.94 23.35
CA ASP A 93 31.91 -17.33 22.06
C ASP A 93 33.39 -16.95 21.93
N ARG A 94 34.27 -17.95 22.18
CA ARG A 94 35.72 -17.84 21.99
C ARG A 94 36.15 -17.70 20.51
N ARG A 95 35.24 -17.60 19.54
CA ARG A 95 35.58 -17.58 18.09
C ARG A 95 35.10 -16.34 17.32
N LEU A 96 34.54 -15.31 17.97
CA LEU A 96 33.94 -14.15 17.29
C LEU A 96 34.92 -13.02 16.94
N CYS A 97 35.77 -13.24 15.94
CA CYS A 97 36.44 -12.13 15.25
C CYS A 97 35.62 -11.57 14.07
N TYR A 98 34.52 -12.22 13.66
CA TYR A 98 33.85 -11.88 12.40
C TYR A 98 32.32 -11.84 12.42
N ALA A 99 31.67 -12.26 13.52
CA ALA A 99 30.24 -12.10 13.64
C ALA A 99 29.93 -10.90 14.53
N PHE A 100 30.03 -9.70 13.93
CA PHE A 100 29.15 -8.60 14.29
C PHE A 100 27.72 -9.01 13.91
N HIS A 101 27.20 -10.07 14.54
CA HIS A 101 25.80 -10.37 14.47
C HIS A 101 25.08 -9.16 15.04
N GLU A 102 24.21 -8.59 14.23
CA GLU A 102 23.36 -7.45 14.56
C GLU A 102 22.89 -7.62 15.99
N ILE A 103 23.36 -6.74 16.88
CA ILE A 103 22.81 -6.69 18.22
C ILE A 103 21.32 -6.44 18.02
N ASN A 104 20.53 -7.52 18.14
CA ASN A 104 19.11 -7.48 17.83
C ASN A 104 18.48 -6.37 18.65
N ASP A 105 18.09 -5.31 17.95
CA ASP A 105 17.25 -4.19 18.37
C ASP A 105 17.25 -3.90 19.89
N PRO A 106 18.22 -3.11 20.42
CA PRO A 106 18.36 -2.88 21.88
C PRO A 106 17.13 -2.21 22.52
N VAL A 107 16.25 -1.62 21.71
CA VAL A 107 14.91 -1.23 22.11
C VAL A 107 13.92 -2.08 21.31
N PRO A 108 13.30 -3.11 21.91
CA PRO A 108 12.51 -4.09 21.15
C PRO A 108 11.46 -3.46 20.21
N GLY A 109 11.63 -3.67 18.91
CA GLY A 109 10.71 -3.18 17.88
C GLY A 109 10.93 -1.74 17.46
N PHE A 110 12.07 -1.11 17.78
CA PHE A 110 12.41 0.26 17.38
C PHE A 110 12.47 0.41 15.88
N ALA A 111 13.22 -0.44 15.17
CA ALA A 111 13.28 -0.38 13.70
C ALA A 111 11.88 -0.58 13.08
N LYS A 112 11.09 -1.53 13.60
CA LYS A 112 9.72 -1.79 13.14
C LYS A 112 8.77 -0.63 13.43
N ALA A 113 9.00 0.15 14.49
CA ALA A 113 8.17 1.30 14.83
C ALA A 113 8.28 2.42 13.79
N PHE A 114 9.46 2.64 13.19
CA PHE A 114 9.63 3.58 12.06
C PHE A 114 8.80 3.21 10.84
N LEU A 115 8.43 1.93 10.70
CA LEU A 115 7.58 1.45 9.61
C LEU A 115 6.09 1.63 9.89
N LYS A 116 5.66 2.03 11.08
CA LYS A 116 4.23 2.17 11.39
C LYS A 116 3.67 3.43 10.76
N TYR A 117 2.55 3.34 10.06
CA TYR A 117 1.90 4.50 9.45
C TYR A 117 1.52 5.59 10.46
N ASP A 118 0.92 5.19 11.58
CA ASP A 118 0.38 6.10 12.60
C ASP A 118 1.46 6.84 13.41
N LEU A 119 2.75 6.56 13.20
CA LEU A 119 3.83 7.25 13.89
C LEU A 119 3.97 8.67 13.32
N PRO A 120 3.77 9.75 14.12
CA PRO A 120 3.64 11.12 13.63
C PRO A 120 4.99 11.78 13.30
N ILE A 121 5.83 11.10 12.52
CA ILE A 121 7.13 11.61 12.07
C ILE A 121 7.15 11.76 10.54
N LYS A 122 7.82 12.81 10.09
CA LYS A 122 8.00 13.17 8.68
C LYS A 122 9.47 13.03 8.31
N LEU A 123 9.74 12.49 7.13
CA LEU A 123 11.08 12.47 6.54
C LEU A 123 11.45 13.90 6.11
N VAL A 124 12.53 14.46 6.67
CA VAL A 124 13.00 15.81 6.36
C VAL A 124 14.09 15.78 5.29
N SER A 125 15.05 14.87 5.44
CA SER A 125 16.08 14.65 4.44
C SER A 125 16.42 13.16 4.34
N SER A 126 16.75 12.72 3.13
CA SER A 126 17.29 11.40 2.87
C SER A 126 18.67 11.53 2.26
N ASN A 127 19.68 10.90 2.89
CA ASN A 127 21.04 10.87 2.37
C ASN A 127 21.35 9.49 1.80
N LEU A 128 21.28 9.37 0.47
CA LEU A 128 21.52 8.11 -0.24
C LEU A 128 22.94 7.57 -0.08
N ARG A 129 23.94 8.42 0.22
CA ARG A 129 25.34 7.99 0.39
C ARG A 129 25.57 7.41 1.78
N THR A 130 25.07 8.08 2.81
CA THR A 130 25.31 7.68 4.21
C THR A 130 24.23 6.76 4.76
N GLN A 131 23.11 6.58 4.04
CA GLN A 131 21.93 5.85 4.48
C GLN A 131 21.33 6.43 5.77
N ARG A 132 21.52 7.72 6.02
CA ARG A 132 20.98 8.41 7.20
C ARG A 132 19.81 9.28 6.78
N ASP A 133 18.62 8.72 6.92
CA ASP A 133 17.37 9.47 6.85
C ASP A 133 17.19 10.25 8.16
N THR A 134 16.80 11.53 8.04
CA THR A 134 16.46 12.35 9.21
C THR A 134 14.97 12.63 9.27
N TYR A 135 14.43 12.60 10.48
CA TYR A 135 13.01 12.73 10.74
C TYR A 135 12.74 13.90 11.67
N ALA A 136 11.60 14.56 11.48
CA ALA A 136 11.03 15.52 12.42
C ALA A 136 9.61 15.13 12.80
N ALA A 137 9.12 15.65 13.92
CA ALA A 137 7.78 15.35 14.42
C ALA A 137 7.04 16.66 14.74
N ASP A 138 5.75 16.71 14.42
CA ASP A 138 4.92 17.86 14.77
C ASP A 138 4.43 17.74 16.23
N PRO A 139 4.64 18.74 17.11
CA PRO A 139 4.27 18.65 18.52
C PRO A 139 2.79 18.32 18.77
N ARG A 140 1.86 18.80 17.94
CA ARG A 140 0.42 18.52 18.10
C ARG A 140 0.10 17.08 17.73
N ALA A 141 0.71 16.59 16.66
CA ALA A 141 0.60 15.20 16.25
C ALA A 141 1.23 14.27 17.30
N CYS A 142 2.39 14.63 17.85
CA CYS A 142 3.05 13.94 18.97
C CYS A 142 2.13 13.86 20.19
N ARG A 143 1.57 14.99 20.65
CA ARG A 143 0.63 15.01 21.78
C ARG A 143 -0.56 14.09 21.54
N THR A 144 -1.14 14.13 20.34
CA THR A 144 -2.27 13.28 19.96
C THR A 144 -1.89 11.79 20.00
N TYR A 145 -0.71 11.45 19.50
CA TYR A 145 -0.19 10.07 19.54
C TYR A 145 0.08 9.60 20.97
N LEU A 146 0.64 10.46 21.82
CA LEU A 146 0.94 10.19 23.22
C LEU A 146 -0.26 10.38 24.16
N ARG A 147 -1.47 10.58 23.62
CA ARG A 147 -2.67 10.88 24.41
C ARG A 147 -2.90 9.91 25.56
N ARG A 148 -2.67 8.60 25.35
CA ARG A 148 -2.88 7.59 26.41
C ARG A 148 -1.98 7.78 27.63
N LEU A 149 -0.85 8.46 27.47
CA LEU A 149 0.14 8.68 28.51
C LEU A 149 -0.05 10.03 29.20
N LEU A 150 -0.59 11.01 28.47
CA LEU A 150 -0.67 12.42 28.89
C LEU A 150 -2.06 12.82 29.39
N GLU A 151 -3.11 12.21 28.85
CA GLU A 151 -4.50 12.52 29.22
C GLU A 151 -5.08 11.38 30.06
N ALA A 152 -5.85 11.73 31.10
CA ALA A 152 -6.66 10.75 31.81
C ALA A 152 -7.65 10.06 30.84
N PRO A 153 -8.02 8.79 31.07
CA PRO A 153 -9.04 8.12 30.28
C PRO A 153 -10.31 8.97 30.20
N ARG A 154 -10.79 9.23 28.98
CA ARG A 154 -12.00 10.02 28.78
C ARG A 154 -13.21 9.22 29.22
N HIS A 155 -13.95 9.72 30.21
CA HIS A 155 -15.12 9.03 30.77
C HIS A 155 -16.40 9.19 29.93
N LYS A 156 -16.45 10.14 28.99
CA LYS A 156 -17.63 10.40 28.16
C LYS A 156 -17.51 9.79 26.77
N THR A 157 -18.55 9.09 26.34
CA THR A 157 -18.67 8.59 24.96
C THR A 157 -18.99 9.75 24.02
N PHE A 158 -18.29 9.81 22.90
CA PHE A 158 -18.57 10.79 21.85
C PHE A 158 -19.72 10.26 20.97
N ARG A 159 -20.83 10.99 20.91
CA ARG A 159 -21.98 10.62 20.08
C ARG A 159 -21.72 10.97 18.62
N PHE A 160 -20.93 10.14 17.95
CA PHE A 160 -20.48 10.38 16.58
C PHE A 160 -21.63 10.55 15.57
N LEU A 161 -22.75 9.85 15.76
CA LEU A 161 -23.92 9.94 14.88
C LEU A 161 -24.77 11.21 15.09
N ASP A 162 -24.55 11.95 16.19
CA ASP A 162 -25.23 13.23 16.43
C ASP A 162 -24.60 14.37 15.61
N LEU A 163 -23.41 14.14 15.01
CA LEU A 163 -22.82 15.05 14.02
C LEU A 163 -23.66 15.08 12.75
N SER A 164 -23.63 16.18 12.00
CA SER A 164 -24.23 16.22 10.67
C SER A 164 -23.50 15.28 9.69
N SER A 165 -24.16 14.87 8.62
CA SER A 165 -23.59 14.02 7.57
C SER A 165 -22.29 14.58 6.99
N GLU A 166 -22.22 15.90 6.83
CA GLU A 166 -21.07 16.59 6.25
C GLU A 166 -19.86 16.46 7.16
N LEU A 167 -20.06 16.67 8.48
CA LEU A 167 -18.98 16.51 9.47
C LEU A 167 -18.53 15.06 9.59
N ARG A 168 -19.46 14.09 9.52
CA ARG A 168 -19.09 12.66 9.51
C ARG A 168 -18.26 12.31 8.28
N ASN A 169 -18.65 12.81 7.10
CA ASN A 169 -17.90 12.61 5.85
C ASN A 169 -16.48 13.18 5.94
N ILE A 170 -16.30 14.38 6.50
CA ILE A 170 -14.97 14.95 6.74
C ILE A 170 -14.15 14.04 7.66
N VAL A 171 -14.75 13.48 8.72
CA VAL A 171 -14.04 12.53 9.59
C VAL A 171 -13.70 11.24 8.85
N TYR A 172 -14.59 10.72 8.00
CA TYR A 172 -14.29 9.55 7.17
C TYR A 172 -13.15 9.82 6.20
N GLU A 173 -13.14 10.98 5.54
CA GLU A 173 -12.04 11.39 4.67
C GLU A 173 -10.73 11.47 5.45
N MET A 174 -10.71 12.08 6.63
CA MET A 174 -9.51 12.10 7.47
C MET A 174 -9.07 10.71 7.93
N ALA A 175 -10.01 9.81 8.21
CA ALA A 175 -9.71 8.45 8.68
C ALA A 175 -9.26 7.51 7.55
N PHE A 176 -9.74 7.76 6.32
CA PHE A 176 -9.52 6.90 5.17
C PHE A 176 -8.62 7.52 4.10
N SER A 177 -8.16 8.75 4.26
CA SER A 177 -7.16 9.33 3.35
C SER A 177 -5.81 8.69 3.62
N TYR A 178 -5.29 8.01 2.60
CA TYR A 178 -3.94 7.48 2.60
C TYR A 178 -3.07 8.25 1.61
N PRO A 179 -1.74 8.17 1.73
CA PRO A 179 -0.82 8.92 0.91
C PRO A 179 -1.05 8.69 -0.58
N LYS A 180 -0.79 9.72 -1.39
CA LYS A 180 -1.02 9.69 -2.85
C LYS A 180 -0.24 8.61 -3.59
N SER A 181 0.85 8.08 -2.99
CA SER A 181 1.55 6.89 -3.49
C SER A 181 0.69 5.62 -3.52
N GLY A 182 -0.50 5.66 -2.92
CA GLY A 182 -1.44 4.57 -2.90
C GLY A 182 -1.19 3.56 -1.79
N ILE A 183 -2.07 2.56 -1.79
CA ILE A 183 -2.12 1.45 -0.85
C ILE A 183 -1.75 0.19 -1.61
N ARG A 184 -0.55 -0.35 -1.35
CA ARG A 184 -0.14 -1.64 -1.88
C ARG A 184 -0.78 -2.76 -1.09
N ILE A 185 -1.44 -3.65 -1.82
CA ILE A 185 -2.07 -4.84 -1.26
C ILE A 185 -1.05 -5.97 -1.25
N ILE A 186 -0.76 -6.49 -0.07
CA ILE A 186 0.12 -7.64 0.11
C ILE A 186 -0.74 -8.88 0.36
N ALA A 187 -0.46 -9.93 -0.39
CA ALA A 187 -1.13 -11.21 -0.26
C ALA A 187 -0.13 -12.34 -0.12
N ASN A 188 -0.55 -13.43 0.53
CA ASN A 188 0.23 -14.66 0.57
C ASN A 188 0.12 -15.43 -0.76
N SER A 189 0.83 -16.57 -0.86
CA SER A 189 0.81 -17.46 -2.03
C SER A 189 -0.58 -18.00 -2.39
N ARG A 190 -1.55 -17.96 -1.46
CA ARG A 190 -2.95 -18.35 -1.68
C ARG A 190 -3.85 -17.17 -2.05
N ASN A 191 -3.28 -16.02 -2.42
CA ASN A 191 -4.02 -14.79 -2.73
C ASN A 191 -4.92 -14.30 -1.58
N LYS A 192 -4.58 -14.64 -0.33
CA LYS A 192 -5.22 -14.06 0.86
C LYS A 192 -4.47 -12.78 1.21
N ILE A 193 -5.18 -11.66 1.25
CA ILE A 193 -4.64 -10.38 1.67
C ILE A 193 -4.16 -10.52 3.12
N THR A 194 -2.87 -10.25 3.36
CA THR A 194 -2.22 -10.38 4.67
C THR A 194 -1.97 -9.03 5.31
N SER A 195 -1.60 -8.02 4.52
CA SER A 195 -1.32 -6.67 5.00
C SER A 195 -1.52 -5.61 3.93
N LEU A 196 -1.59 -4.37 4.39
CA LEU A 196 -1.59 -3.18 3.55
C LEU A 196 -0.33 -2.37 3.81
N GLN A 197 0.22 -1.80 2.75
CA GLN A 197 1.45 -1.04 2.79
C GLN A 197 1.31 0.26 2.01
N THR A 198 2.08 1.27 2.38
CA THR A 198 2.26 2.51 1.61
C THR A 198 3.75 2.88 1.58
N GLN A 199 4.19 3.65 0.58
CA GLN A 199 5.61 4.05 0.49
C GLN A 199 5.93 5.29 1.32
N HIS A 200 4.96 6.17 1.48
CA HIS A 200 5.17 7.48 2.08
C HIS A 200 4.20 7.69 3.24
N ARG A 201 4.41 8.76 4.01
CA ARG A 201 3.39 9.32 4.89
C ARG A 201 2.89 10.61 4.27
N GLU A 202 1.66 11.00 4.59
CA GLU A 202 1.13 12.29 4.12
C GLU A 202 2.07 13.44 4.55
N GLY A 203 2.35 14.35 3.61
CA GLY A 203 3.24 15.48 3.83
C GLY A 203 4.74 15.22 3.58
N ILE A 204 5.13 14.00 3.20
CA ILE A 204 6.45 13.74 2.62
C ILE A 204 6.31 13.97 1.12
N SER A 205 6.76 15.14 0.64
CA SER A 205 6.68 15.56 -0.75
C SER A 205 7.48 14.63 -1.65
N SER A 206 6.86 13.57 -2.14
CA SER A 206 7.26 12.95 -3.38
C SER A 206 6.13 13.17 -4.35
N GLY A 207 6.34 14.05 -5.32
CA GLY A 207 5.65 13.97 -6.62
C GLY A 207 6.01 12.68 -7.38
N GLY A 208 6.29 11.60 -6.65
CA GLY A 208 6.58 10.29 -7.19
C GLY A 208 5.29 9.73 -7.76
N SER A 209 5.38 9.24 -8.99
CA SER A 209 4.31 8.47 -9.60
C SER A 209 3.96 7.27 -8.71
N VAL A 210 2.66 6.97 -8.59
CA VAL A 210 2.15 5.74 -7.95
C VAL A 210 2.82 4.49 -8.53
N MET A 211 3.23 4.58 -9.79
CA MET A 211 3.81 3.46 -10.53
C MET A 211 5.29 3.22 -10.22
N ASN A 212 5.98 4.21 -9.64
CA ASN A 212 7.37 4.08 -9.21
C ASN A 212 7.42 3.52 -7.79
N TRP A 213 6.85 2.32 -7.60
CA TRP A 213 7.00 1.61 -6.33
C TRP A 213 8.45 1.10 -6.19
N GLU A 214 9.41 1.99 -5.97
CA GLU A 214 10.76 1.61 -5.64
C GLU A 214 10.79 0.98 -4.25
N SER A 215 11.64 -0.03 -4.10
CA SER A 215 12.04 -0.55 -2.79
C SER A 215 12.78 0.56 -2.05
N ASN A 216 12.03 1.45 -1.38
CA ASN A 216 12.62 2.44 -0.49
C ASN A 216 13.50 1.72 0.53
N ARG A 217 14.66 2.30 0.83
CA ARG A 217 15.65 1.69 1.75
C ARG A 217 15.08 1.44 3.14
N GLY A 218 14.17 2.30 3.59
CA GLY A 218 13.42 2.15 4.83
C GLY A 218 12.36 1.04 4.81
N GLY A 219 12.18 0.33 3.70
CA GLY A 219 11.08 -0.61 3.53
C GLY A 219 9.71 0.10 3.40
N PRO A 220 8.66 -0.68 3.07
CA PRO A 220 7.31 -0.14 2.99
C PRO A 220 6.78 0.22 4.39
N ILE A 221 6.12 1.37 4.49
CA ILE A 221 5.38 1.75 5.68
C ILE A 221 4.17 0.82 5.78
N THR A 222 4.06 0.13 6.91
CA THR A 222 2.98 -0.80 7.21
C THR A 222 1.78 -0.03 7.75
N LEU A 223 0.66 -0.16 7.04
CA LEU A 223 -0.62 0.35 7.49
C LEU A 223 -1.18 -0.56 8.60
N PRO A 224 -2.12 -0.06 9.43
CA PRO A 224 -2.86 -0.92 10.34
C PRO A 224 -3.48 -2.11 9.61
N ALA A 225 -3.69 -3.22 10.33
CA ALA A 225 -4.34 -4.39 9.75
C ALA A 225 -5.68 -4.01 9.09
N MET A 226 -5.99 -4.62 7.94
CA MET A 226 -7.22 -4.33 7.20
C MET A 226 -8.47 -4.47 8.07
N SER A 227 -8.51 -5.46 8.97
CA SER A 227 -9.62 -5.62 9.93
C SER A 227 -9.79 -4.41 10.84
N ARG A 228 -8.70 -3.74 11.23
CA ARG A 228 -8.72 -2.51 12.04
C ARG A 228 -9.10 -1.29 11.21
N ILE A 229 -8.72 -1.22 9.94
CA ILE A 229 -9.13 -0.13 9.04
C ILE A 229 -10.64 -0.24 8.73
N LEU A 230 -11.08 -1.44 8.36
CA LEU A 230 -12.48 -1.71 8.00
C LEU A 230 -13.41 -1.87 9.21
N SER A 231 -12.88 -1.88 10.44
CA SER A 231 -13.71 -1.97 11.65
C SER A 231 -14.70 -0.82 11.72
N LEU A 232 -14.30 0.39 11.31
CA LEU A 232 -15.18 1.55 11.23
C LEU A 232 -16.35 1.32 10.26
N LEU A 233 -16.07 0.71 9.09
CA LEU A 233 -17.10 0.33 8.12
C LEU A 233 -18.05 -0.76 8.65
N SER A 234 -17.68 -1.43 9.73
CA SER A 234 -18.41 -2.58 10.28
C SER A 234 -19.24 -2.22 11.52
N VAL A 235 -19.21 -0.96 11.96
CA VAL A 235 -19.91 -0.50 13.17
C VAL A 235 -21.43 -0.58 13.02
N ASN A 236 -21.98 0.02 11.97
CA ASN A 236 -23.42 -0.03 11.68
C ASN A 236 -23.70 0.24 10.19
N ARG A 237 -24.95 0.05 9.75
CA ARG A 237 -25.37 0.22 8.35
C ARG A 237 -25.20 1.64 7.82
N GLN A 238 -25.48 2.65 8.64
CA GLN A 238 -25.35 4.06 8.24
C GLN A 238 -23.90 4.44 7.99
N ILE A 239 -23.01 4.15 8.95
CA ILE A 239 -21.57 4.38 8.80
C ILE A 239 -21.03 3.59 7.61
N ASN A 240 -21.47 2.35 7.41
CA ASN A 240 -21.07 1.57 6.25
C ASN A 240 -21.46 2.27 4.94
N ALA A 241 -22.71 2.72 4.81
CA ALA A 241 -23.22 3.36 3.61
C ALA A 241 -22.51 4.69 3.29
N GLU A 242 -22.23 5.50 4.32
CA GLU A 242 -21.56 6.80 4.18
C GLU A 242 -20.05 6.63 3.89
N ALA A 243 -19.37 5.78 4.66
CA ALA A 243 -17.91 5.71 4.63
C ALA A 243 -17.32 4.77 3.58
N THR A 244 -18.05 3.71 3.19
CA THR A 244 -17.59 2.77 2.16
C THR A 244 -17.22 3.45 0.83
N PRO A 245 -18.09 4.29 0.22
CA PRO A 245 -17.73 4.96 -1.02
C PRO A 245 -16.54 5.89 -0.84
N ILE A 246 -16.40 6.57 0.30
CA ILE A 246 -15.26 7.45 0.60
C ILE A 246 -13.96 6.63 0.57
N PHE A 247 -13.86 5.56 1.36
CA PHE A 247 -12.65 4.73 1.45
C PHE A 247 -12.20 4.18 0.08
N TYR A 248 -13.12 3.63 -0.71
CA TYR A 248 -12.75 3.01 -1.99
C TYR A 248 -12.50 4.03 -3.12
N ASN A 249 -13.07 5.24 -3.04
CA ASN A 249 -12.98 6.25 -4.10
C ASN A 249 -11.75 7.16 -3.96
N ILE A 250 -11.38 7.55 -2.74
CA ILE A 250 -10.29 8.52 -2.54
C ILE A 250 -8.90 7.87 -2.68
N ASN A 251 -8.80 6.58 -2.40
CA ASN A 251 -7.51 5.88 -2.32
C ASN A 251 -7.15 5.19 -3.63
N THR A 252 -5.89 5.31 -4.04
CA THR A 252 -5.34 4.51 -5.13
C THR A 252 -4.90 3.14 -4.59
N PHE A 253 -5.50 2.06 -5.08
CA PHE A 253 -5.11 0.70 -4.68
C PHE A 253 -4.11 0.11 -5.68
N LEU A 254 -2.92 -0.26 -5.19
CA LEU A 254 -1.86 -0.89 -5.96
C LEU A 254 -1.89 -2.40 -5.77
N PHE A 255 -2.18 -3.12 -6.85
CA PHE A 255 -2.18 -4.58 -6.88
C PHE A 255 -0.91 -5.12 -7.54
N PRO A 256 -0.19 -6.06 -6.89
CA PRO A 256 1.04 -6.62 -7.45
C PRO A 256 0.81 -7.60 -8.61
N ASN A 257 -0.45 -7.98 -8.88
CA ASN A 257 -0.82 -8.77 -10.05
C ASN A 257 -2.34 -8.71 -10.31
N PRO A 258 -2.79 -9.04 -11.54
CA PRO A 258 -4.20 -9.13 -11.92
C PRO A 258 -5.04 -10.14 -11.13
N ARG A 259 -4.44 -11.23 -10.63
CA ARG A 259 -5.18 -12.29 -9.90
C ARG A 259 -5.85 -11.75 -8.65
N LEU A 260 -5.18 -10.84 -7.95
CA LEU A 260 -5.72 -10.25 -6.74
C LEU A 260 -6.90 -9.32 -7.00
N VAL A 261 -6.92 -8.60 -8.12
CA VAL A 261 -8.08 -7.79 -8.51
C VAL A 261 -9.27 -8.68 -8.82
N LEU A 262 -9.07 -9.75 -9.57
CA LEU A 262 -10.12 -10.74 -9.87
C LEU A 262 -10.64 -11.44 -8.60
N ALA A 263 -9.73 -11.83 -7.71
CA ALA A 263 -10.12 -12.44 -6.43
C ALA A 263 -10.91 -11.45 -5.55
N LEU A 264 -10.56 -10.17 -5.59
CA LEU A 264 -11.26 -9.12 -4.87
C LEU A 264 -12.65 -8.85 -5.48
N SER A 265 -12.75 -8.73 -6.80
CA SER A 265 -14.03 -8.50 -7.49
C SER A 265 -15.03 -9.62 -7.22
N ASN A 266 -14.56 -10.87 -7.14
CA ASN A 266 -15.39 -12.03 -6.85
C ASN A 266 -15.83 -12.12 -5.37
N ARG A 267 -15.09 -11.50 -4.45
CA ARG A 267 -15.40 -11.50 -3.00
C ARG A 267 -16.21 -10.29 -2.56
N MET A 268 -16.16 -9.20 -3.33
CA MET A 268 -16.89 -7.97 -3.02
C MET A 268 -18.25 -7.97 -3.69
N ALA A 269 -19.22 -7.31 -3.04
CA ALA A 269 -20.48 -7.02 -3.72
C ALA A 269 -20.22 -6.08 -4.91
N PRO A 270 -20.89 -6.24 -6.07
CA PRO A 270 -20.65 -5.43 -7.26
C PRO A 270 -20.67 -3.92 -6.99
N ASN A 271 -21.65 -3.46 -6.19
CA ASN A 271 -21.77 -2.04 -5.80
C ASN A 271 -20.53 -1.54 -5.05
N ARG A 272 -19.92 -2.37 -4.19
CA ARG A 272 -18.72 -2.01 -3.43
C ARG A 272 -17.48 -1.98 -4.32
N PHE A 273 -17.33 -2.98 -5.20
CA PHE A 273 -16.23 -2.99 -6.16
C PHE A 273 -16.30 -1.77 -7.10
N SER A 274 -17.53 -1.37 -7.49
CA SER A 274 -17.76 -0.19 -8.32
C SER A 274 -17.32 1.15 -7.71
N ASN A 275 -17.07 1.19 -6.40
CA ASN A 275 -16.52 2.36 -5.72
C ASN A 275 -14.99 2.47 -5.85
N ILE A 276 -14.31 1.41 -6.32
CA ILE A 276 -12.87 1.45 -6.61
C ILE A 276 -12.67 2.19 -7.92
N THR A 277 -12.41 3.49 -7.83
CA THR A 277 -12.22 4.35 -9.00
C THR A 277 -10.75 4.64 -9.29
N ARG A 278 -9.84 4.31 -8.38
CA ARG A 278 -8.40 4.58 -8.51
C ARG A 278 -7.61 3.29 -8.33
N LEU A 279 -7.06 2.78 -9.42
CA LEU A 279 -6.43 1.47 -9.48
C LEU A 279 -5.03 1.59 -10.10
N ALA A 280 -4.05 0.91 -9.53
CA ALA A 280 -2.73 0.74 -10.10
C ALA A 280 -2.33 -0.73 -10.08
N LEU A 281 -1.63 -1.21 -11.11
CA LEU A 281 -1.14 -2.57 -11.16
C LEU A 281 0.30 -2.66 -11.66
N ASP A 282 1.03 -3.60 -11.08
CA ASP A 282 2.27 -4.12 -11.64
C ASP A 282 1.97 -5.47 -12.32
N ILE A 283 2.36 -5.61 -13.59
CA ILE A 283 2.00 -6.76 -14.42
C ILE A 283 3.25 -7.38 -15.01
N ASN A 284 3.52 -8.61 -14.57
CA ASN A 284 4.59 -9.44 -15.13
C ASN A 284 3.97 -10.53 -16.01
N ALA A 285 4.13 -10.41 -17.33
CA ALA A 285 3.49 -11.33 -18.27
C ALA A 285 3.82 -12.80 -17.99
N LYS A 286 5.03 -13.12 -17.52
CA LYS A 286 5.46 -14.49 -17.26
C LYS A 286 4.65 -15.17 -16.16
N THR A 287 4.23 -14.42 -15.16
CA THR A 287 3.46 -14.96 -14.03
C THR A 287 1.96 -14.74 -14.18
N ASP A 288 1.57 -13.69 -14.90
CA ASP A 288 0.21 -13.16 -14.85
C ASP A 288 -0.64 -13.43 -16.10
N PHE A 289 -0.05 -13.98 -17.18
CA PHE A 289 -0.74 -14.18 -18.46
C PHE A 289 -2.08 -14.92 -18.33
N LYS A 290 -2.21 -15.92 -17.45
CA LYS A 290 -3.46 -16.68 -17.24
C LYS A 290 -4.64 -15.81 -16.83
N SER A 291 -4.36 -14.74 -16.09
CA SER A 291 -5.36 -13.85 -15.51
C SER A 291 -5.54 -12.58 -16.33
N TRP A 292 -4.73 -12.37 -17.36
CA TRP A 292 -4.72 -11.17 -18.17
C TRP A 292 -6.03 -10.90 -18.91
N ILE A 293 -6.56 -11.89 -19.63
CA ILE A 293 -7.79 -11.72 -20.41
C ILE A 293 -9.01 -11.50 -19.48
N PRO A 294 -9.25 -12.32 -18.44
CA PRO A 294 -10.35 -12.07 -17.51
C PRO A 294 -10.25 -10.70 -16.83
N PHE A 295 -9.03 -10.30 -16.44
CA PHE A 295 -8.78 -9.02 -15.80
C PHE A 295 -9.08 -7.83 -16.72
N THR A 296 -8.56 -7.83 -17.95
CA THR A 296 -8.78 -6.73 -18.88
C THR A 296 -10.24 -6.61 -19.31
N ARG A 297 -10.98 -7.73 -19.39
CA ARG A 297 -12.44 -7.71 -19.57
C ARG A 297 -13.15 -7.08 -18.38
N LEU A 298 -12.81 -7.51 -17.15
CA LEU A 298 -13.35 -6.90 -15.94
C LEU A 298 -13.14 -5.39 -15.94
N LEU A 299 -11.96 -4.90 -16.34
CA LEU A 299 -11.69 -3.46 -16.43
C LEU A 299 -12.55 -2.76 -17.49
N ALA A 300 -12.75 -3.38 -18.65
CA ALA A 300 -13.56 -2.80 -19.74
C ALA A 300 -15.06 -2.72 -19.39
N GLU A 301 -15.54 -3.66 -18.58
CA GLU A 301 -16.93 -3.72 -18.09
C GLU A 301 -17.15 -2.86 -16.83
N HIS A 302 -16.07 -2.41 -16.18
CA HIS A 302 -16.14 -1.62 -14.97
C HIS A 302 -16.60 -0.18 -15.25
N LYS A 303 -17.12 0.48 -14.20
CA LYS A 303 -17.37 1.93 -14.26
C LYS A 303 -16.06 2.69 -14.57
N PRO A 304 -16.14 3.85 -15.24
CA PRO A 304 -14.98 4.70 -15.52
C PRO A 304 -14.09 4.92 -14.30
N PHE A 305 -12.80 4.62 -14.44
CA PHE A 305 -11.82 4.90 -13.40
C PHE A 305 -11.47 6.39 -13.37
N ASN A 306 -11.36 6.97 -12.17
CA ASN A 306 -10.74 8.26 -11.95
C ASN A 306 -9.24 8.21 -12.28
N PHE A 307 -8.58 7.10 -11.95
CA PHE A 307 -7.18 6.84 -12.25
C PHE A 307 -6.97 5.34 -12.53
N LEU A 308 -6.29 5.01 -13.64
CA LEU A 308 -5.86 3.65 -13.97
C LEU A 308 -4.36 3.63 -14.34
N GLY A 309 -3.53 3.04 -13.49
CA GLY A 309 -2.09 2.90 -13.70
C GLY A 309 -1.70 1.45 -14.00
N ILE A 310 -0.85 1.23 -15.01
CA ILE A 310 -0.32 -0.11 -15.34
C ILE A 310 1.18 -0.04 -15.62
N THR A 311 1.96 -0.79 -14.84
CA THR A 311 3.38 -1.05 -15.09
C THR A 311 3.51 -2.41 -15.78
N THR A 312 4.20 -2.47 -16.90
CA THR A 312 4.50 -3.73 -17.60
C THR A 312 5.75 -3.59 -18.48
N ASP A 313 6.13 -4.66 -19.18
CA ASP A 313 7.25 -4.66 -20.13
C ASP A 313 6.90 -5.40 -21.43
N ASP A 314 7.21 -4.82 -22.58
CA ASP A 314 6.89 -5.42 -23.89
C ASP A 314 7.57 -6.78 -24.06
N LYS A 315 8.81 -6.87 -23.57
CA LYS A 315 9.68 -8.02 -23.76
C LYS A 315 9.09 -9.28 -23.14
N SER A 316 8.46 -9.19 -21.96
CA SER A 316 7.85 -10.35 -21.30
C SER A 316 6.64 -10.88 -22.07
N TRP A 317 5.82 -10.00 -22.65
CA TRP A 317 4.69 -10.39 -23.50
C TRP A 317 5.14 -11.05 -24.80
N LEU A 318 6.09 -10.44 -25.50
CA LEU A 318 6.58 -10.94 -26.79
C LEU A 318 7.37 -12.26 -26.66
N LYS A 319 8.00 -12.49 -25.50
CA LYS A 319 8.82 -13.69 -25.20
C LYS A 319 8.08 -14.76 -24.40
N LEU A 320 6.75 -14.74 -24.33
CA LEU A 320 5.97 -15.82 -23.72
C LEU A 320 6.29 -17.18 -24.38
N ARG A 321 6.43 -18.21 -23.55
CA ARG A 321 6.72 -19.60 -23.97
C ARG A 321 5.54 -20.17 -24.76
N PRO A 322 5.77 -21.18 -25.62
CA PRO A 322 4.70 -21.79 -26.42
C PRO A 322 3.47 -22.22 -25.61
N ALA A 323 3.67 -22.83 -24.44
CA ALA A 323 2.57 -23.23 -23.54
C ALA A 323 1.77 -22.03 -23.01
N GLU A 324 2.45 -20.95 -22.62
CA GLU A 324 1.82 -19.73 -22.09
C GLU A 324 1.02 -18.99 -23.17
N ARG A 325 1.56 -18.94 -24.40
CA ARG A 325 0.84 -18.39 -25.56
C ARG A 325 -0.39 -19.23 -25.92
N ALA A 326 -0.28 -20.56 -25.81
CA ALA A 326 -1.39 -21.46 -26.09
C ALA A 326 -2.57 -21.23 -25.14
N GLU A 327 -2.31 -20.91 -23.87
CA GLU A 327 -3.34 -20.50 -22.91
C GLU A 327 -4.01 -19.16 -23.28
N LEU A 328 -3.27 -18.26 -23.94
CA LEU A 328 -3.84 -17.06 -24.57
C LEU A 328 -4.50 -17.35 -25.93
N GLY A 329 -4.58 -18.62 -26.34
CA GLY A 329 -5.23 -19.03 -27.59
C GLY A 329 -4.36 -18.90 -28.86
N ARG A 330 -3.02 -18.82 -28.73
CA ARG A 330 -2.10 -18.68 -29.86
C ARG A 330 -0.92 -19.65 -29.79
N LYS A 331 -0.60 -20.34 -30.89
CA LYS A 331 0.57 -21.25 -30.96
C LYS A 331 1.86 -20.54 -31.39
N THR A 332 1.75 -19.58 -32.30
CA THR A 332 2.88 -18.85 -32.86
C THR A 332 3.36 -17.73 -31.93
N PRO A 333 4.65 -17.35 -31.97
CA PRO A 333 5.17 -16.20 -31.26
C PRO A 333 4.38 -14.92 -31.57
N PHE A 334 4.28 -14.06 -30.55
CA PHE A 334 3.81 -12.68 -30.73
C PHE A 334 4.97 -11.87 -31.30
N LYS A 335 4.77 -11.27 -32.48
CA LYS A 335 5.71 -10.34 -33.11
C LYS A 335 5.46 -8.89 -32.67
N GLU A 336 4.22 -8.59 -32.29
CA GLU A 336 3.75 -7.24 -31.95
C GLU A 336 2.73 -7.30 -30.82
N ILE A 337 2.58 -6.22 -30.05
CA ILE A 337 1.65 -6.16 -28.91
C ILE A 337 0.18 -6.31 -29.32
N LYS A 338 -0.22 -5.78 -30.48
CA LYS A 338 -1.59 -5.93 -31.01
C LYS A 338 -2.04 -7.37 -31.19
N GLN A 339 -1.09 -8.31 -31.22
CA GLN A 339 -1.34 -9.73 -31.36
C GLN A 339 -1.67 -10.43 -30.05
N VAL A 340 -1.38 -9.80 -28.90
CA VAL A 340 -1.58 -10.35 -27.57
C VAL A 340 -3.03 -10.07 -27.13
N PRO A 341 -3.85 -11.11 -26.91
CA PRO A 341 -5.24 -10.91 -26.49
C PRO A 341 -5.34 -10.19 -25.15
N GLY A 342 -6.37 -9.36 -24.97
CA GLY A 342 -6.59 -8.59 -23.75
C GLY A 342 -6.23 -7.10 -23.89
N PHE A 343 -5.22 -6.74 -24.68
CA PHE A 343 -4.83 -5.33 -24.83
C PHE A 343 -5.91 -4.46 -25.48
N PHE A 344 -6.77 -5.01 -26.33
CA PHE A 344 -7.94 -4.28 -26.82
C PHE A 344 -8.90 -3.93 -25.68
N HIS A 345 -9.25 -4.88 -24.79
CA HIS A 345 -10.10 -4.58 -23.63
C HIS A 345 -9.43 -3.58 -22.69
N LEU A 346 -8.10 -3.65 -22.55
CA LEU A 346 -7.37 -2.61 -21.82
C LEU A 346 -7.54 -1.23 -22.47
N ALA A 347 -7.41 -1.12 -23.79
CA ALA A 347 -7.62 0.14 -24.50
C ALA A 347 -9.05 0.67 -24.33
N VAL A 348 -10.06 -0.21 -24.30
CA VAL A 348 -11.45 0.16 -23.95
C VAL A 348 -11.51 0.78 -22.55
N ALA A 349 -10.98 0.09 -21.53
CA ALA A 349 -10.96 0.59 -20.16
C ALA A 349 -10.24 1.95 -20.02
N LEU A 350 -9.10 2.11 -20.68
CA LEU A 350 -8.31 3.35 -20.67
C LEU A 350 -8.99 4.49 -21.43
N SER A 351 -9.77 4.18 -22.47
CA SER A 351 -10.54 5.19 -23.21
C SER A 351 -11.63 5.83 -22.34
N MET A 352 -12.13 5.09 -21.35
CA MET A 352 -13.14 5.52 -20.38
C MET A 352 -12.55 6.17 -19.13
N ALA A 353 -11.28 5.90 -18.81
CA ALA A 353 -10.63 6.44 -17.61
C ALA A 353 -10.42 7.97 -17.71
N LYS A 354 -10.65 8.68 -16.60
CA LYS A 354 -10.42 10.14 -16.52
C LYS A 354 -8.93 10.48 -16.66
N THR A 355 -8.08 9.73 -15.99
CA THR A 355 -6.63 9.80 -16.11
C THR A 355 -6.06 8.39 -16.11
N PHE A 356 -4.96 8.17 -16.84
CA PHE A 356 -4.27 6.89 -16.84
C PHE A 356 -2.77 7.07 -17.02
N GLU A 357 -2.02 6.06 -16.57
CA GLU A 357 -0.56 6.03 -16.66
C GLU A 357 -0.08 4.64 -17.10
N LEU A 358 0.80 4.60 -18.10
CA LEU A 358 1.48 3.40 -18.55
C LEU A 358 2.97 3.56 -18.28
N SER A 359 3.55 2.64 -17.52
CA SER A 359 4.93 2.71 -17.01
C SER A 359 5.68 1.40 -17.25
N GLY A 360 7.01 1.45 -17.10
CA GLY A 360 7.91 0.35 -17.43
C GLY A 360 8.46 0.40 -18.86
N LEU A 361 9.15 -0.68 -19.27
CA LEU A 361 9.79 -0.82 -20.57
C LEU A 361 8.78 -1.31 -21.62
N CYS A 362 7.77 -0.48 -21.90
CA CYS A 362 6.55 -0.88 -22.59
C CYS A 362 6.14 0.06 -23.75
N ASP A 363 7.09 0.50 -24.56
CA ASP A 363 6.85 1.47 -25.63
C ASP A 363 5.86 0.96 -26.70
N GLY A 364 5.95 -0.32 -27.07
CA GLY A 364 5.01 -0.98 -27.97
C GLY A 364 3.60 -1.10 -27.38
N VAL A 365 3.48 -1.34 -26.07
CA VAL A 365 2.18 -1.29 -25.38
C VAL A 365 1.63 0.13 -25.38
N LYS A 366 2.44 1.15 -25.05
CA LYS A 366 2.02 2.56 -25.05
C LYS A 366 1.53 2.98 -26.43
N GLU A 367 2.29 2.70 -27.48
CA GLU A 367 1.96 3.04 -28.86
C GLU A 367 0.64 2.39 -29.29
N TYR A 368 0.53 1.06 -29.12
CA TYR A 368 -0.68 0.32 -29.50
C TYR A 368 -1.91 0.84 -28.75
N VAL A 369 -1.82 0.96 -27.43
CA VAL A 369 -2.94 1.38 -26.59
C VAL A 369 -3.34 2.83 -26.89
N ALA A 370 -2.39 3.74 -27.10
CA ALA A 370 -2.69 5.13 -27.44
C ALA A 370 -3.43 5.23 -28.79
N ALA A 371 -2.94 4.51 -29.81
CA ALA A 371 -3.59 4.46 -31.12
C ALA A 371 -5.01 3.87 -31.02
N GLU A 372 -5.17 2.80 -30.23
CA GLU A 372 -6.45 2.13 -30.06
C GLU A 372 -7.46 2.97 -29.25
N VAL A 373 -7.01 3.68 -28.21
CA VAL A 373 -7.83 4.64 -27.46
C VAL A 373 -8.34 5.76 -28.36
N LEU A 374 -7.49 6.33 -29.22
CA LEU A 374 -7.91 7.35 -30.20
C LEU A 374 -8.94 6.78 -31.19
N ARG A 375 -8.72 5.55 -31.67
CA ARG A 375 -9.62 4.86 -32.59
C ARG A 375 -10.99 4.59 -31.96
N ILE A 376 -11.04 4.12 -30.72
CA ILE A 376 -12.26 3.88 -29.95
C ILE A 376 -13.03 5.18 -29.70
N LYS A 377 -12.33 6.25 -29.30
CA LYS A 377 -12.95 7.58 -29.10
C LYS A 377 -13.53 8.14 -30.39
N ALA A 378 -12.86 7.94 -31.52
CA ALA A 378 -13.36 8.37 -32.83
C ALA A 378 -14.57 7.54 -33.32
N ARG A 379 -14.64 6.25 -32.93
CA ARG A 379 -15.69 5.32 -33.39
C ARG A 379 -16.13 4.37 -32.27
N PRO A 380 -17.01 4.82 -31.36
CA PRO A 380 -17.46 4.01 -30.21
C PRO A 380 -18.10 2.67 -30.60
N GLU A 381 -18.71 2.59 -31.78
CA GLU A 381 -19.31 1.36 -32.35
C GLU A 381 -18.34 0.17 -32.46
N ILE A 382 -17.04 0.43 -32.48
CA ILE A 382 -16.00 -0.59 -32.57
C ILE A 382 -16.07 -1.55 -31.38
N ILE A 383 -16.48 -1.07 -30.21
CA ILE A 383 -16.63 -1.88 -28.99
C ILE A 383 -17.67 -2.99 -29.24
N GLY A 384 -18.86 -2.62 -29.70
CA GLY A 384 -19.93 -3.59 -30.00
C GLY A 384 -19.57 -4.58 -31.11
N LYS A 385 -18.82 -4.14 -32.14
CA LYS A 385 -18.33 -5.03 -33.21
C LYS A 385 -17.32 -6.06 -32.67
N HIS A 386 -16.42 -5.64 -31.79
CA HIS A 386 -15.44 -6.53 -31.17
C HIS A 386 -16.12 -7.58 -30.29
N ASP A 387 -17.07 -7.20 -29.43
CA ASP A 387 -17.77 -8.14 -28.55
C ASP A 387 -18.56 -9.19 -29.33
N ASN A 388 -19.20 -8.78 -30.43
CA ASN A 388 -19.89 -9.71 -31.32
C ASN A 388 -18.92 -10.70 -31.99
N ALA A 389 -17.73 -10.25 -32.38
CA ALA A 389 -16.70 -11.13 -32.93
C ALA A 389 -16.20 -12.14 -31.89
N VAL A 390 -15.95 -11.70 -30.65
CA VAL A 390 -15.53 -12.57 -29.54
C VAL A 390 -16.60 -13.63 -29.24
N LYS A 391 -17.88 -13.24 -29.16
CA LYS A 391 -19.01 -14.17 -28.94
C LYS A 391 -19.14 -15.21 -30.07
N ARG A 392 -18.97 -14.80 -31.33
CA ARG A 392 -19.00 -15.72 -32.49
C ARG A 392 -17.86 -16.74 -32.45
N ILE A 393 -16.67 -16.34 -32.01
CA ILE A 393 -15.52 -17.25 -31.88
C ILE A 393 -15.75 -18.25 -30.74
N ALA A 394 -16.27 -17.78 -29.59
CA ALA A 394 -16.58 -18.63 -28.45
C ALA A 394 -17.63 -19.71 -28.80
N GLY A 395 -18.75 -19.31 -29.42
CA GLY A 395 -19.81 -20.26 -29.80
C GLY A 395 -19.38 -21.29 -30.86
N ARG A 396 -18.36 -20.99 -31.68
CA ARG A 396 -17.78 -21.98 -32.62
C ARG A 396 -16.93 -23.04 -31.90
N LYS A 397 -16.25 -22.68 -30.81
CA LYS A 397 -15.46 -23.65 -30.02
C LYS A 397 -16.35 -24.63 -29.29
N GLU A 398 -17.40 -24.14 -28.62
CA GLU A 398 -18.36 -24.99 -27.92
C GLU A 398 -19.03 -25.99 -28.88
N LYS A 399 -19.43 -25.54 -30.08
CA LYS A 399 -20.00 -26.45 -31.10
C LYS A 399 -19.00 -27.51 -31.59
N LYS A 400 -17.72 -27.17 -31.68
CA LYS A 400 -16.68 -28.13 -32.09
C LYS A 400 -16.39 -29.15 -30.98
N GLU A 401 -16.30 -28.71 -29.73
CA GLU A 401 -16.12 -29.62 -28.58
C GLU A 401 -17.33 -30.55 -28.40
N VAL A 402 -18.57 -30.05 -28.57
CA VAL A 402 -19.77 -30.91 -28.54
C VAL A 402 -19.76 -31.94 -29.67
N LYS A 403 -19.31 -31.55 -30.88
CA LYS A 403 -19.20 -32.48 -32.02
C LYS A 403 -18.10 -33.52 -31.82
N ASP A 404 -16.93 -33.11 -31.34
CA ASP A 404 -15.80 -34.01 -31.06
C ASP A 404 -16.13 -34.96 -29.88
N THR A 405 -16.97 -34.55 -28.93
CA THR A 405 -17.48 -35.41 -27.83
C THR A 405 -18.60 -36.35 -28.31
N ALA A 406 -19.47 -35.90 -29.22
CA ALA A 406 -20.53 -36.73 -29.79
C ALA A 406 -20.01 -37.80 -30.76
N GLU A 407 -18.88 -37.53 -31.44
CA GLU A 407 -18.24 -38.48 -32.37
C GLU A 407 -17.15 -39.35 -31.69
N GLY A 408 -16.86 -39.10 -30.40
CA GLY A 408 -15.83 -39.78 -29.60
C GLY A 408 -16.34 -40.88 -28.67
N LYS A 409 -16.43 -42.12 -29.19
CA LYS A 409 -16.36 -43.43 -28.49
C LYS A 409 -17.32 -43.71 -27.31
N VAL A 410 -18.37 -44.46 -27.64
CA VAL A 410 -18.94 -45.53 -26.81
C VAL A 410 -17.85 -46.60 -26.55
N ALA A 411 -17.03 -46.42 -25.52
CA ALA A 411 -16.24 -47.52 -24.97
C ALA A 411 -17.14 -48.26 -23.97
N ARG A 412 -17.72 -49.38 -24.42
CA ARG A 412 -18.37 -50.36 -23.54
C ARG A 412 -17.36 -50.83 -22.49
N ILE A 413 -17.53 -50.41 -21.25
CA ILE A 413 -16.89 -51.07 -20.10
C ILE A 413 -17.64 -52.40 -19.92
N LYS A 414 -16.99 -53.51 -20.25
CA LYS A 414 -17.39 -54.83 -19.76
C LYS A 414 -17.04 -54.87 -18.27
N VAL A 415 -18.06 -55.02 -17.44
CA VAL A 415 -17.92 -55.43 -16.04
C VAL A 415 -17.79 -56.95 -16.07
N GLU A 416 -16.64 -57.48 -15.70
CA GLU A 416 -16.50 -58.88 -15.32
C GLU A 416 -16.87 -58.98 -13.83
N GLU A 417 -17.90 -59.78 -13.54
CA GLU A 417 -18.18 -60.30 -12.20
C GLU A 417 -17.06 -61.26 -11.79
N VAL A 418 -16.58 -61.11 -10.56
CA VAL A 418 -15.68 -62.03 -9.89
C VAL A 418 -16.46 -62.61 -8.71
N ASP A 419 -16.64 -63.94 -8.73
CA ASP A 419 -17.05 -64.77 -7.60
C ASP A 419 -16.01 -64.78 -6.47
#